data_AF-A0A6N6WD19-F1
#
_entry.id   AF-A0A6N6WD19-F1
#
_cell.length_a   1.000
_cell.length_b   1.000
_cell.length_c   1.000
_cell.angle_alpha   90.00
_cell.angle_beta   90.00
_cell.angle_gamma   90.00
#
_symmetry.space_group_name_H-M   'P 1'
#
loop_
_entity.id
_entity.type
_entity.pdbx_description
1 polymer ?
#
loop_
_entity_poly.entity_id
_entity_poly.type
_entity_poly.pdbx_seq_one_letter_code
_entity_poly.pdbx_strand_id
1 'polypeptide(L)'
;MTPVCHAYKSSFSPSWMPRTRTDNDMTTSVWTTATSKIESNGHVIIFRYIRDFGKDFDRLDNPIRVIIAWKYDSETGMPGADVREWMDSTEDALKLAVEEDEFASLVLVSTGENLREWTYYARSGDEFMVRLNKALGGRPKVPVNIHIGEDSQWATFDEFRRRVRE
;
A
#
# COMPACT_ATOMS: atom_id res chain seq x y z
N MET A 1 -14.46 2.45 24.70
CA MET A 1 -14.49 1.06 24.21
C MET A 1 -13.70 1.04 22.91
N THR A 2 -12.57 0.34 22.89
CA THR A 2 -11.73 0.19 21.70
C THR A 2 -12.25 -0.98 20.87
N PRO A 3 -12.49 -0.82 19.56
CA PRO A 3 -12.98 -1.91 18.72
C PRO A 3 -11.86 -2.91 18.42
N VAL A 4 -12.22 -4.20 18.38
CA VAL A 4 -11.32 -5.34 18.16
C VAL A 4 -11.48 -5.82 16.71
N CYS A 5 -10.40 -5.78 15.94
CA CYS A 5 -10.36 -6.32 14.58
C CYS A 5 -10.30 -7.85 14.61
N HIS A 6 -11.03 -8.51 13.73
CA HIS A 6 -10.97 -9.96 13.51
C HIS A 6 -10.48 -10.21 12.07
N ALA A 7 -9.41 -10.99 11.91
CA ALA A 7 -8.97 -11.47 10.60
C ALA A 7 -9.56 -12.87 10.31
N TYR A 8 -9.83 -13.13 9.04
CA TYR A 8 -10.27 -14.45 8.56
C TYR A 8 -9.32 -14.93 7.46
N LYS A 9 -8.81 -16.16 7.57
CA LYS A 9 -7.95 -16.78 6.55
C LYS A 9 -8.83 -17.50 5.52
N SER A 10 -8.75 -17.11 4.24
CA SER A 10 -9.22 -17.96 3.14
C SER A 10 -8.01 -18.46 2.34
N SER A 11 -7.75 -19.77 2.40
CA SER A 11 -6.77 -20.45 1.56
C SER A 11 -7.42 -20.93 0.26
N PHE A 12 -7.11 -20.27 -0.85
CA PHE A 12 -7.37 -20.76 -2.21
C PHE A 12 -6.04 -20.86 -2.95
N SER A 13 -5.77 -22.02 -3.57
CA SER A 13 -4.56 -22.26 -4.38
C SER A 13 -4.98 -22.70 -5.79
N PRO A 14 -4.68 -21.93 -6.86
CA PRO A 14 -5.03 -22.30 -8.23
C PRO A 14 -4.09 -23.36 -8.84
N SER A 15 -4.62 -24.22 -9.71
CA SER A 15 -3.98 -25.46 -10.18
C SER A 15 -2.97 -25.32 -11.34
N TRP A 16 -2.28 -24.18 -11.49
CA TRP A 16 -1.29 -23.97 -12.56
C TRP A 16 0.11 -23.61 -12.02
N MET A 17 0.70 -24.43 -11.16
CA MET A 17 2.13 -24.28 -10.82
C MET A 17 2.89 -25.59 -11.13
N PRO A 18 4.04 -25.53 -11.83
CA PRO A 18 4.97 -26.65 -11.87
C PRO A 18 5.64 -26.84 -10.49
N ARG A 19 5.94 -28.10 -10.15
CA ARG A 19 6.54 -28.52 -8.87
C ARG A 19 8.05 -28.24 -8.79
N THR A 20 8.46 -27.88 -7.57
CA THR A 20 9.79 -27.93 -6.92
C THR A 20 10.93 -27.09 -7.49
N ARG A 21 11.40 -26.09 -6.72
CA ARG A 21 12.85 -25.87 -6.49
C ARG A 21 13.19 -24.88 -5.36
N THR A 22 14.20 -25.29 -4.57
CA THR A 22 15.24 -24.52 -3.85
C THR A 22 14.85 -23.65 -2.65
N ASP A 23 15.36 -24.05 -1.48
CA ASP A 23 15.76 -23.16 -0.39
C ASP A 23 16.59 -22.00 -0.96
N ASN A 24 16.00 -20.81 -1.08
CA ASN A 24 16.61 -19.46 -1.08
C ASN A 24 15.64 -18.42 -1.68
N ASP A 25 14.60 -18.05 -0.95
CA ASP A 25 13.83 -16.83 -1.23
C ASP A 25 13.47 -16.13 0.10
N MET A 26 14.49 -15.55 0.74
CA MET A 26 14.34 -14.73 1.97
C MET A 26 14.62 -13.25 1.70
N THR A 27 14.71 -12.84 0.44
CA THR A 27 15.06 -11.48 0.00
C THR A 27 13.82 -10.65 -0.36
N THR A 28 12.67 -11.28 -0.61
CA THR A 28 11.43 -10.57 -0.94
C THR A 28 10.58 -10.29 0.30
N SER A 29 9.98 -9.10 0.36
CA SER A 29 9.04 -8.75 1.42
C SER A 29 7.75 -9.57 1.38
N VAL A 30 7.28 -10.01 2.55
CA VAL A 30 6.03 -10.75 2.73
C VAL A 30 4.88 -9.78 2.91
N TRP A 31 3.87 -9.89 2.04
CA TRP A 31 2.65 -9.10 2.11
C TRP A 31 1.53 -9.83 2.83
N THR A 32 0.68 -9.09 3.52
CA THR A 32 -0.54 -9.62 4.13
C THR A 32 -1.71 -8.64 3.98
N THR A 33 -2.92 -9.13 4.24
CA THR A 33 -4.13 -8.34 4.28
C THR A 33 -4.76 -8.36 5.67
N ALA A 34 -5.34 -7.24 6.08
CA ALA A 34 -6.20 -7.12 7.26
C ALA A 34 -7.45 -6.30 6.91
N THR A 35 -8.50 -6.41 7.72
CA THR A 35 -9.73 -5.63 7.55
C THR A 35 -10.16 -4.99 8.85
N SER A 36 -10.68 -3.76 8.77
CA SER A 36 -11.32 -3.07 9.88
C SER A 36 -12.74 -2.67 9.48
N LYS A 37 -13.70 -2.87 10.38
CA LYS A 37 -15.07 -2.42 10.19
C LYS A 37 -15.30 -1.14 10.99
N ILE A 38 -15.89 -0.13 10.37
CA ILE A 38 -16.27 1.12 11.02
C ILE A 38 -17.64 0.92 11.66
N GLU A 39 -17.72 1.01 12.99
CA GLU A 39 -18.95 0.74 13.73
C GLU A 39 -20.09 1.72 13.40
N SER A 40 -19.77 2.97 13.04
CA SER A 40 -20.78 4.02 12.82
C SER A 40 -21.59 3.86 11.54
N ASN A 41 -20.99 3.33 10.47
CA ASN A 41 -21.64 3.18 9.16
C ASN A 41 -21.56 1.75 8.60
N GLY A 42 -20.85 0.84 9.27
CA GLY A 42 -20.67 -0.54 8.86
C GLY A 42 -19.70 -0.75 7.70
N HIS A 43 -19.07 0.32 7.17
CA HIS A 43 -18.10 0.22 6.08
C HIS A 43 -16.87 -0.57 6.50
N VAL A 44 -16.21 -1.18 5.52
CA VAL A 44 -15.00 -1.97 5.71
C VAL A 44 -13.83 -1.26 5.05
N ILE A 45 -12.71 -1.17 5.78
CA ILE A 45 -11.42 -0.80 5.23
C ILE A 45 -10.57 -2.06 5.10
N ILE A 46 -10.05 -2.30 3.91
CA ILE A 46 -9.09 -3.35 3.59
C ILE A 46 -7.70 -2.72 3.61
N PHE A 47 -6.78 -3.35 4.34
CA PHE A 47 -5.37 -2.97 4.38
C PHE A 47 -4.53 -4.07 3.75
N ARG A 48 -3.70 -3.73 2.77
CA ARG A 48 -2.61 -4.58 2.28
C ARG A 48 -1.29 -3.96 2.71
N TYR A 49 -0.45 -4.71 3.42
CA TYR A 49 0.78 -4.15 3.97
C TYR A 49 1.91 -5.18 4.04
N ILE A 50 3.14 -4.67 4.12
CA ILE A 50 4.33 -5.50 4.36
C ILE A 50 4.33 -6.00 5.80
N ARG A 51 4.15 -7.31 5.96
CA ARG A 51 4.28 -8.01 7.23
C ARG A 51 5.74 -8.18 7.60
N ASP A 52 6.56 -8.68 6.67
CA ASP A 52 7.98 -8.92 6.92
C ASP A 52 8.76 -8.33 5.75
N PHE A 53 9.79 -7.55 6.04
CA PHE A 53 10.68 -7.05 5.00
C PHE A 53 11.67 -8.13 4.61
N GLY A 54 12.16 -8.08 3.36
CA GLY A 54 13.32 -8.86 2.96
C GLY A 54 14.50 -8.63 3.91
N LYS A 55 15.30 -9.65 4.16
CA LYS A 55 16.41 -9.60 5.14
C LYS A 55 17.44 -8.48 4.88
N ASP A 56 17.58 -8.07 3.62
CA ASP A 56 18.55 -7.08 3.16
C ASP A 56 17.94 -5.67 3.03
N PHE A 57 16.68 -5.49 3.44
CA PHE A 57 16.00 -4.20 3.33
C PHE A 57 16.47 -3.21 4.40
N ASP A 58 17.13 -2.13 3.97
CA ASP A 58 17.50 -1.03 4.87
C ASP A 58 16.44 0.08 4.88
N ARG A 59 15.83 0.29 6.05
CA ARG A 59 14.86 1.38 6.26
C ARG A 59 15.53 2.74 6.31
N LEU A 60 16.79 2.82 6.74
CA LEU A 60 17.51 4.07 6.96
C LEU A 60 17.73 4.85 5.67
N ASP A 61 17.77 4.15 4.53
CA ASP A 61 17.88 4.76 3.21
C ASP A 61 16.61 5.52 2.81
N ASN A 62 15.46 5.27 3.47
CA ASN A 62 14.17 5.81 3.05
C ASN A 62 13.49 6.61 4.17
N PRO A 63 13.97 7.82 4.52
CA PRO A 63 13.45 8.59 5.65
C PRO A 63 12.17 9.38 5.36
N ILE A 64 11.77 9.51 4.09
CA ILE A 64 10.64 10.35 3.70
C ILE A 64 9.39 9.50 3.51
N ARG A 65 8.35 9.77 4.28
CA ARG A 65 7.02 9.18 4.08
C ARG A 65 6.26 9.97 3.02
N VAL A 66 5.70 9.27 2.05
CA VAL A 66 4.80 9.83 1.05
C VAL A 66 3.46 9.07 1.09
N ILE A 67 2.37 9.80 1.27
CA ILE A 67 1.01 9.24 1.23
C ILE A 67 0.30 9.84 0.03
N ILE A 68 -0.13 8.98 -0.88
CA ILE A 68 -0.98 9.34 -2.02
C ILE A 68 -2.41 8.94 -1.64
N ALA A 69 -3.31 9.91 -1.55
CA ALA A 69 -4.69 9.72 -1.13
C ALA A 69 -5.66 10.01 -2.28
N TRP A 70 -6.44 9.02 -2.70
CA TRP A 70 -7.44 9.14 -3.74
C TRP A 70 -8.84 8.97 -3.16
N LYS A 71 -9.61 10.06 -3.15
CA LYS A 71 -11.03 10.06 -2.75
C LYS A 71 -11.94 9.64 -3.89
N TYR A 72 -12.92 8.81 -3.61
CA TYR A 72 -13.91 8.35 -4.59
C TYR A 72 -15.31 8.23 -3.99
N ASP A 73 -16.31 8.35 -4.84
CA ASP A 73 -17.71 8.24 -4.42
C ASP A 73 -18.16 6.78 -4.46
N SER A 74 -18.83 6.35 -3.38
CA SER A 74 -19.36 5.01 -3.19
C SER A 74 -20.34 5.00 -2.03
N GLU A 75 -21.46 4.31 -2.19
CA GLU A 75 -22.43 4.09 -1.11
C GLU A 75 -21.96 3.05 -0.09
N THR A 76 -21.06 2.15 -0.49
CA THR A 76 -20.59 1.02 0.34
C THR A 76 -19.24 1.31 0.99
N GLY A 77 -18.65 2.47 0.70
CA GLY A 77 -17.28 2.82 1.05
C GLY A 77 -16.21 2.14 0.18
N MET A 78 -16.55 1.17 -0.68
CA MET A 78 -15.61 0.48 -1.58
C MET A 78 -15.68 1.01 -3.02
N PRO A 79 -14.58 1.07 -3.78
CA PRO A 79 -14.61 1.63 -5.13
C PRO A 79 -15.40 0.72 -6.09
N GLY A 80 -16.11 1.34 -7.04
CA GLY A 80 -16.68 0.64 -8.19
C GLY A 80 -15.61 -0.05 -9.04
N ALA A 81 -16.02 -0.98 -9.90
CA ALA A 81 -15.08 -1.80 -10.67
C ALA A 81 -14.18 -0.97 -11.60
N ASP A 82 -14.76 0.02 -12.28
CA ASP A 82 -14.08 0.97 -13.16
C ASP A 82 -13.06 1.84 -12.41
N VAL A 83 -13.48 2.42 -11.28
CA VAL A 83 -12.61 3.23 -10.42
C VAL A 83 -11.47 2.37 -9.87
N ARG A 84 -11.77 1.14 -9.44
CA ARG A 84 -10.76 0.20 -8.93
C ARG A 84 -9.74 -0.17 -10.00
N GLU A 85 -10.18 -0.51 -11.21
CA GLU A 85 -9.27 -0.80 -12.33
C GLU A 85 -8.36 0.39 -12.64
N TRP A 86 -8.89 1.62 -12.57
CA TRP A 86 -8.07 2.81 -12.75
C TRP A 86 -7.04 3.01 -11.63
N MET A 87 -7.43 2.74 -10.38
CA MET A 87 -6.52 2.79 -9.24
C MET A 87 -5.43 1.72 -9.35
N ASP A 88 -5.78 0.50 -9.76
CA ASP A 88 -4.83 -0.60 -9.93
C ASP A 88 -3.84 -0.28 -11.07
N SER A 89 -4.33 0.23 -12.21
CA SER A 89 -3.48 0.72 -13.30
C SER A 89 -2.56 1.88 -12.89
N THR A 90 -3.00 2.71 -11.93
CA THR A 90 -2.19 3.82 -11.39
C THR A 90 -1.10 3.28 -10.47
N GLU A 91 -1.41 2.31 -9.61
CA GLU A 91 -0.43 1.63 -8.78
C GLU A 91 0.66 0.94 -9.63
N ASP A 92 0.27 0.25 -10.70
CA ASP A 92 1.21 -0.38 -11.64
C ASP A 92 2.17 0.64 -12.28
N ALA A 93 1.66 1.82 -12.64
CA ALA A 93 2.48 2.88 -13.22
C ALA A 93 3.45 3.48 -12.19
N LEU A 94 3.00 3.65 -10.95
CA LEU A 94 3.84 4.15 -9.86
C LEU A 94 4.93 3.15 -9.52
N LYS A 95 4.60 1.87 -9.40
CA LYS A 95 5.56 0.80 -9.12
C LYS A 95 6.75 0.85 -10.08
N LEU A 96 6.50 0.98 -11.38
CA LEU A 96 7.56 1.06 -12.39
C LEU A 96 8.43 2.32 -12.27
N ALA A 97 7.90 3.42 -11.73
CA ALA A 97 8.59 4.71 -11.71
C ALA A 97 9.28 5.04 -10.40
N VAL A 98 8.69 4.63 -9.26
CA VAL A 98 9.18 5.01 -7.93
C VAL A 98 9.85 3.87 -7.18
N GLU A 99 9.56 2.60 -7.51
CA GLU A 99 10.23 1.46 -6.88
C GLU A 99 11.49 1.02 -7.65
N GLU A 100 11.76 1.63 -8.81
CA GLU A 100 13.01 1.45 -9.57
C GLU A 100 14.23 1.84 -8.74
N ASP A 101 15.30 1.04 -8.85
CA ASP A 101 16.56 1.19 -8.12
C ASP A 101 16.41 1.25 -6.59
N GLU A 102 15.33 0.69 -6.04
CA GLU A 102 14.99 0.73 -4.61
C GLU A 102 14.84 2.17 -4.07
N PHE A 103 14.45 3.12 -4.94
CA PHE A 103 14.32 4.53 -4.59
C PHE A 103 13.21 4.80 -3.57
N ALA A 104 12.09 4.10 -3.71
CA ALA A 104 10.97 4.11 -2.79
C ALA A 104 10.40 2.71 -2.62
N SER A 105 9.70 2.49 -1.52
CA SER A 105 9.03 1.22 -1.19
C SER A 105 7.59 1.46 -0.81
N LEU A 106 6.65 0.82 -1.50
CA LEU A 106 5.26 0.76 -1.07
C LEU A 106 5.16 -0.17 0.15
N VAL A 107 4.63 0.32 1.27
CA VAL A 107 4.59 -0.46 2.52
C VAL A 107 3.16 -0.76 2.98
N LEU A 108 2.20 0.06 2.56
CA LEU A 108 0.80 -0.03 2.97
C LEU A 108 -0.11 0.55 1.89
N VAL A 109 -1.18 -0.17 1.59
CA VAL A 109 -2.34 0.31 0.84
C VAL A 109 -3.58 0.13 1.71
N SER A 110 -4.35 1.19 1.91
CA SER A 110 -5.69 1.13 2.54
C SER A 110 -6.75 1.36 1.47
N THR A 111 -7.88 0.67 1.54
CA THR A 111 -9.03 0.89 0.65
C THR A 111 -10.32 0.66 1.39
N GLY A 112 -11.16 1.68 1.45
CA GLY A 112 -12.46 1.65 2.09
C GLY A 112 -12.82 3.06 2.56
N GLU A 113 -14.04 3.24 3.06
CA GLU A 113 -14.52 4.56 3.53
C GLU A 113 -14.28 5.68 2.48
N ASN A 114 -14.60 5.40 1.21
CA ASN A 114 -14.50 6.38 0.12
C ASN A 114 -13.07 6.90 -0.14
N LEU A 115 -12.08 6.15 0.33
CA LEU A 115 -10.66 6.52 0.25
C LEU A 115 -9.80 5.30 -0.13
N ARG A 116 -8.81 5.53 -0.98
CA ARG A 116 -7.67 4.64 -1.16
C ARG A 116 -6.40 5.43 -0.88
N GLU A 117 -5.52 4.89 -0.03
CA GLU A 117 -4.22 5.49 0.23
C GLU A 117 -3.11 4.51 -0.11
N TRP A 118 -2.03 5.02 -0.71
CA TRP A 118 -0.76 4.33 -0.87
C TRP A 118 0.29 5.05 -0.04
N THR A 119 0.89 4.32 0.90
CA THR A 119 1.96 4.82 1.76
C THR A 119 3.28 4.25 1.29
N TYR A 120 4.13 5.15 0.82
CA TYR A 120 5.51 4.89 0.42
C TYR A 120 6.48 5.45 1.46
N TYR A 121 7.65 4.83 1.55
CA TYR A 121 8.85 5.45 2.11
C TYR A 121 9.89 5.59 1.01
N ALA A 122 10.54 6.75 0.92
CA ALA A 122 11.45 7.10 -0.16
C ALA A 122 12.70 7.83 0.35
N ARG A 123 13.76 7.80 -0.47
CA ARG A 123 15.00 8.58 -0.26
C ARG A 123 14.77 10.09 -0.25
N SER A 124 13.89 10.59 -1.13
CA SER A 124 13.65 12.03 -1.31
C SER A 124 12.22 12.31 -1.73
N GLY A 125 11.55 13.26 -1.07
CA GLY A 125 10.20 13.68 -1.41
C GLY A 125 10.13 14.42 -2.76
N ASP A 126 11.11 15.29 -3.03
CA ASP A 126 11.14 16.06 -4.28
C ASP A 126 11.35 15.16 -5.49
N GLU A 127 12.29 14.22 -5.41
CA GLU A 127 12.52 13.25 -6.49
C GLU A 127 11.32 12.32 -6.67
N PHE A 128 10.64 11.94 -5.59
CA PHE A 128 9.40 11.16 -5.66
C PHE A 128 8.34 11.90 -6.47
N MET A 129 8.17 13.21 -6.25
CA MET A 129 7.23 14.03 -7.01
C MET A 129 7.60 14.14 -8.49
N VAL A 130 8.90 14.24 -8.82
CA VAL A 130 9.37 14.23 -10.21
C VAL A 130 9.03 12.90 -10.89
N ARG A 131 9.33 11.76 -10.25
CA ARG A 131 9.05 10.42 -10.78
C ARG A 131 7.55 10.17 -10.91
N LEU A 132 6.75 10.56 -9.91
CA LEU A 132 5.29 10.48 -9.94
C LEU A 132 4.69 11.28 -11.10
N ASN A 133 5.09 12.54 -11.25
CA ASN A 133 4.58 13.38 -12.34
C ASN A 133 4.97 12.85 -13.72
N LYS A 134 6.17 12.28 -13.86
CA LYS A 134 6.59 11.60 -15.10
C LYS A 134 5.74 10.37 -15.38
N ALA A 135 5.45 9.55 -14.37
CA ALA A 135 4.65 8.33 -14.49
C ALA A 135 3.19 8.62 -14.89
N LEU A 136 2.63 9.73 -14.38
CA LEU A 136 1.23 10.08 -14.55
C LEU A 136 0.97 11.16 -15.62
N GLY A 137 2.00 11.83 -16.14
CA GLY A 137 1.88 13.02 -16.99
C GLY A 137 1.16 12.80 -18.33
N GLY A 138 1.10 11.57 -18.83
CA GLY A 138 0.35 11.20 -20.05
C GLY A 138 -1.05 10.65 -19.80
N ARG A 139 -1.47 10.55 -18.53
CA ARG A 139 -2.77 9.99 -18.12
C ARG A 139 -3.79 11.10 -17.84
N PRO A 140 -5.10 10.81 -17.89
CA PRO A 140 -6.10 11.72 -17.36
C PRO A 140 -5.75 12.10 -15.92
N LYS A 141 -5.97 13.37 -15.55
CA LYS A 141 -5.66 13.84 -14.20
C LYS A 141 -6.44 13.04 -13.17
N VAL A 142 -5.71 12.42 -12.24
CA VAL A 142 -6.27 11.69 -11.11
C VAL A 142 -6.48 12.64 -9.93
N PRO A 143 -7.61 12.56 -9.19
CA PRO A 143 -7.90 13.45 -8.07
C PRO A 143 -7.19 12.99 -6.79
N VAL A 144 -5.85 12.99 -6.83
CA VAL A 144 -5.02 12.58 -5.69
C VAL A 144 -4.56 13.77 -4.87
N ASN A 145 -4.58 13.63 -3.55
CA ASN A 145 -3.87 14.49 -2.61
C ASN A 145 -2.60 13.79 -2.18
N ILE A 146 -1.48 14.51 -2.11
CA ILE A 146 -0.19 13.93 -1.75
C ILE A 146 0.30 14.61 -0.48
N HIS A 147 0.64 13.81 0.53
CA HIS A 147 1.23 14.25 1.78
C HIS A 147 2.65 13.71 1.90
N ILE A 148 3.62 14.61 2.01
CA ILE A 148 5.04 14.28 2.15
C ILE A 148 5.51 14.78 3.51
N GLY A 149 6.24 13.95 4.25
CA GLY A 149 6.83 14.35 5.52
C GLY A 149 7.99 13.45 5.93
N GLU A 150 8.86 13.98 6.77
CA GLU A 150 9.94 13.21 7.37
C GLU A 150 9.37 12.20 8.37
N ASP A 151 9.83 10.96 8.29
CA ASP A 151 9.55 9.88 9.23
C ASP A 151 10.72 8.89 9.21
N SER A 152 11.91 9.41 9.50
CA SER A 152 13.19 8.69 9.47
C SER A 152 13.23 7.44 10.34
N GLN A 153 12.30 7.31 11.28
CA GLN A 153 12.17 6.16 12.18
C GLN A 153 11.01 5.24 11.82
N TRP A 154 10.28 5.53 10.74
CA TRP A 154 9.14 4.76 10.26
C TRP A 154 8.04 4.59 11.32
N ALA A 155 7.93 5.55 12.24
CA ALA A 155 7.06 5.47 13.40
C ALA A 155 5.59 5.34 13.00
N THR A 156 5.20 5.96 11.89
CA THR A 156 3.82 5.89 11.37
C THR A 156 3.45 4.48 10.92
N PHE A 157 4.34 3.83 10.17
CA PHE A 157 4.10 2.48 9.69
C PHE A 157 4.16 1.46 10.82
N ASP A 158 5.09 1.60 11.75
CA ASP A 158 5.20 0.73 12.92
C ASP A 158 4.00 0.89 13.87
N GLU A 159 3.49 2.12 14.04
CA GLU A 159 2.25 2.37 14.78
C GLU A 159 1.05 1.69 14.12
N PHE A 160 0.92 1.80 12.80
CA PHE A 160 -0.10 1.08 12.03
C PHE A 160 0.01 -0.44 12.27
N ARG A 161 1.20 -1.01 12.11
CA ARG A 161 1.45 -2.46 12.30
C ARG A 161 1.09 -2.96 13.69
N ARG A 162 1.34 -2.15 14.73
CA ARG A 162 0.99 -2.50 16.11
C ARG A 162 -0.52 -2.49 16.37
N ARG A 163 -1.27 -1.66 15.64
CA ARG A 163 -2.73 -1.54 15.77
C ARG A 163 -3.47 -2.60 14.98
N VAL A 164 -2.95 -2.97 13.82
CA VAL A 164 -3.53 -4.03 13.00
C VAL A 164 -3.18 -5.37 13.62
N ARG A 165 -4.21 -6.14 14.01
CA ARG A 165 -4.04 -7.49 14.54
C ARG A 165 -4.34 -8.48 13.42
N GLU A 166 -3.44 -9.44 13.23
CA GLU A 166 -3.63 -10.59 12.36
C GLU A 166 -4.63 -11.61 12.90
#